data_AF-A0A4Q5SJ10-F1
#
_entry.id   AF-A0A4Q5SJ10-F1
#
_cell.length_a   1.000
_cell.length_b   1.000
_cell.length_c   1.000
_cell.angle_alpha   90.00
_cell.angle_beta   90.00
_cell.angle_gamma   90.00
#
_symmetry.space_group_name_H-M   'P 1'
#
loop_
_entity.id
_entity.type
_entity.pdbx_description
1 polymer ?
#
loop_
_entity_poly.entity_id
_entity_poly.type
_entity_poly.pdbx_seq_one_letter_code
_entity_poly.pdbx_strand_id
1 'polypeptide(L)'
;MKFLFYSFCFVLLTVNVCGQTLPKEFFDGMDLMESNPEAAKNNFKLTIAKDSLFHGSYHFLGVISLAEKKPDSAIYYFKKSISLNTENLRHTREMTYVRLFNTYAYKHDLRNAFDIAWLAYKLYPNNNVILRGLEDICLWAFYTRHGGLDISYLSTAIKDEYVVNTIPQEYLIVRKLKIKDENLHVTSQSLVVKNKASYDVLNCATASGKDTVSINFKLNWDMNKEFGGKPIPTADVIKNTNYPVYERLGAILTTNNKADLKVEMEKLRP
;
A
#
# COMPACT_ATOMS: atom_id res chain seq x y z
N MET A 1 3.64 -31.97 11.14
CA MET A 1 3.50 -31.50 12.54
C MET A 1 2.65 -30.23 12.49
N LYS A 2 1.35 -30.36 12.78
CA LYS A 2 0.36 -29.27 12.83
C LYS A 2 0.67 -28.40 14.04
N PHE A 3 0.77 -27.08 13.89
CA PHE A 3 0.41 -26.02 14.85
C PHE A 3 0.89 -24.66 14.31
N LEU A 4 0.14 -23.58 14.60
CA LEU A 4 0.25 -22.15 14.19
C LEU A 4 -0.60 -21.81 12.95
N PHE A 5 -1.66 -21.00 12.97
CA PHE A 5 -2.10 -20.02 13.97
C PHE A 5 -3.64 -19.90 13.95
N TYR A 6 -4.25 -20.23 15.08
CA TYR A 6 -5.51 -19.64 15.51
C TYR A 6 -5.28 -18.14 15.76
N SER A 7 -5.67 -17.27 14.83
CA SER A 7 -5.87 -15.84 15.09
C SER A 7 -6.76 -15.17 14.03
N PHE A 8 -7.82 -15.84 13.59
CA PHE A 8 -8.82 -15.23 12.69
C PHE A 8 -10.27 -15.69 12.93
N CYS A 9 -10.58 -16.15 14.15
CA CYS A 9 -11.96 -16.51 14.56
C CYS A 9 -12.50 -15.59 15.66
N PHE A 10 -12.33 -14.28 15.51
CA PHE A 10 -13.05 -13.28 16.32
C PHE A 10 -13.88 -12.36 15.42
N VAL A 11 -14.70 -12.99 14.58
CA VAL A 11 -15.83 -12.31 13.91
C VAL A 11 -17.04 -13.20 14.12
N LEU A 12 -17.61 -13.17 15.32
CA LEU A 12 -18.99 -13.55 15.60
C LEU A 12 -19.27 -13.23 17.07
N LEU A 13 -20.48 -12.72 17.34
CA LEU A 13 -20.99 -12.16 18.60
C LEU A 13 -20.67 -10.65 18.71
N THR A 14 -21.44 -9.77 18.09
CA THR A 14 -22.86 -9.55 18.35
C THR A 14 -23.35 -8.48 17.37
N VAL A 15 -24.43 -8.70 16.61
CA VAL A 15 -25.67 -7.91 16.61
C VAL A 15 -26.71 -8.62 15.73
N ASN A 16 -27.92 -8.82 16.26
CA ASN A 16 -29.13 -9.10 15.46
C ASN A 16 -29.48 -7.85 14.63
N VAL A 17 -28.88 -7.70 13.46
CA VAL A 17 -29.29 -6.78 12.40
C VAL A 17 -29.28 -7.63 11.14
N CYS A 18 -30.37 -7.65 10.36
CA CYS A 18 -30.62 -8.48 9.17
C CYS A 18 -29.35 -8.80 8.36
N GLY A 19 -28.59 -9.79 8.82
CA GLY A 19 -27.30 -10.15 8.28
C GLY A 19 -27.54 -11.23 7.25
N GLN A 20 -27.17 -10.95 6.00
CA GLN A 20 -27.19 -11.95 4.94
C GLN A 20 -26.56 -13.24 5.47
N THR A 21 -27.29 -14.36 5.40
CA THR A 21 -26.70 -15.67 5.71
C THR A 21 -25.53 -15.86 4.76
N LEU A 22 -24.31 -15.89 5.30
CA LEU A 22 -23.09 -15.99 4.49
C LEU A 22 -23.19 -17.24 3.59
N PRO A 23 -23.17 -17.08 2.25
CA PRO A 23 -23.38 -18.22 1.37
C PRO A 23 -22.26 -19.26 1.55
N LYS A 24 -22.60 -20.55 1.58
CA LYS A 24 -21.60 -21.64 1.73
C LYS A 24 -20.46 -21.50 0.73
N GLU A 25 -20.77 -21.14 -0.51
CA GLU A 25 -19.80 -20.95 -1.58
C GLU A 25 -18.77 -19.87 -1.23
N PHE A 26 -19.13 -18.85 -0.45
CA PHE A 26 -18.18 -17.82 -0.04
C PHE A 26 -17.08 -18.42 0.86
N PHE A 27 -17.46 -19.25 1.83
CA PHE A 27 -16.51 -19.93 2.70
C PHE A 27 -15.68 -20.97 1.94
N ASP A 28 -16.32 -21.77 1.08
CA ASP A 28 -15.60 -22.68 0.19
C ASP A 28 -14.56 -21.92 -0.66
N GLY A 29 -14.93 -20.72 -1.14
CA GLY A 29 -14.03 -19.83 -1.86
C GLY A 29 -12.85 -19.35 -1.03
N MET A 30 -13.09 -18.95 0.22
CA MET A 30 -12.03 -18.52 1.13
C MET A 30 -11.02 -19.64 1.43
N ASP A 31 -11.49 -20.86 1.70
CA ASP A 31 -10.65 -22.02 2.03
C ASP A 31 -9.73 -22.42 0.85
N LEU A 32 -10.15 -22.11 -0.38
CA LEU A 32 -9.42 -22.43 -1.61
C LEU A 32 -8.46 -21.33 -2.06
N MET A 33 -8.45 -20.15 -1.42
CA MET A 33 -7.68 -18.98 -1.87
C MET A 33 -6.20 -19.27 -2.11
N GLU A 34 -5.55 -20.02 -1.21
CA GLU A 34 -4.12 -20.33 -1.29
C GLU A 34 -3.85 -21.61 -2.08
N SER A 35 -4.72 -22.62 -1.96
CA SER A 35 -4.49 -23.96 -2.50
C SER A 35 -4.98 -24.13 -3.94
N ASN A 36 -6.06 -23.42 -4.32
CA ASN A 36 -6.67 -23.49 -5.64
C ASN A 36 -7.42 -22.18 -5.99
N PRO A 37 -6.69 -21.12 -6.37
CA PRO A 37 -7.26 -19.79 -6.60
C PRO A 37 -8.31 -19.75 -7.73
N GLU A 38 -8.22 -20.64 -8.73
CA GLU A 38 -9.23 -20.74 -9.78
C GLU A 38 -10.56 -21.32 -9.24
N ALA A 39 -10.49 -22.36 -8.39
CA ALA A 39 -11.68 -22.87 -7.73
C ALA A 39 -12.26 -21.85 -6.73
N ALA A 40 -11.40 -21.10 -6.01
CA ALA A 40 -11.83 -19.99 -5.16
C ALA A 40 -12.60 -18.94 -5.94
N LYS A 41 -12.06 -18.52 -7.09
CA LYS A 41 -12.70 -17.56 -8.01
C LYS A 41 -14.07 -18.02 -8.48
N ASN A 42 -14.22 -19.29 -8.83
CA ASN A 42 -15.51 -19.87 -9.25
C ASN A 42 -16.53 -19.84 -8.11
N ASN A 43 -16.12 -20.20 -6.91
CA ASN A 43 -16.95 -20.12 -5.72
C ASN A 43 -17.44 -18.69 -5.43
N PHE A 44 -16.56 -17.68 -5.50
CA PHE A 44 -16.98 -16.28 -5.34
C PHE A 44 -17.95 -15.81 -6.45
N LYS A 45 -17.78 -16.28 -7.68
CA LYS A 45 -18.75 -16.02 -8.76
C LYS A 45 -20.10 -16.67 -8.49
N LEU A 46 -20.12 -17.91 -7.97
CA LEU A 46 -21.35 -18.59 -7.55
C LEU A 46 -22.04 -17.84 -6.41
N THR A 47 -21.28 -17.32 -5.44
CA THR A 47 -21.83 -16.44 -4.39
C THR A 47 -22.52 -15.23 -5.00
N ILE A 48 -21.87 -14.53 -5.95
CA ILE A 48 -22.44 -13.35 -6.61
C ILE A 48 -23.70 -13.71 -7.43
N ALA A 49 -23.73 -14.89 -8.04
CA ALA A 49 -24.91 -15.35 -8.78
C ALA A 49 -26.12 -15.59 -7.86
N LYS A 50 -25.89 -16.03 -6.62
CA LYS A 50 -26.94 -16.22 -5.61
C LYS A 50 -27.33 -14.93 -4.90
N ASP A 51 -26.34 -14.09 -4.61
CA ASP A 51 -26.49 -12.80 -3.97
C ASP A 51 -25.54 -11.78 -4.60
N SER A 52 -26.10 -11.02 -5.55
CA SER A 52 -25.33 -10.02 -6.31
C SER A 52 -24.86 -8.82 -5.48
N LEU A 53 -25.42 -8.64 -4.27
CA LEU A 53 -25.09 -7.55 -3.35
C LEU A 53 -24.02 -7.95 -2.34
N PHE A 54 -23.63 -9.24 -2.30
CA PHE A 54 -22.66 -9.75 -1.35
C PHE A 54 -21.24 -9.20 -1.63
N HIS A 55 -20.90 -8.10 -0.94
CA HIS A 55 -19.67 -7.33 -1.20
C HIS A 55 -18.37 -8.10 -0.94
N GLY A 56 -18.41 -9.15 -0.10
CA GLY A 56 -17.25 -9.98 0.25
C GLY A 56 -16.65 -10.67 -0.96
N SER A 57 -17.48 -11.25 -1.82
CA SER A 57 -17.01 -11.93 -3.03
C SER A 57 -16.32 -10.98 -4.02
N TYR A 58 -16.83 -9.76 -4.16
CA TYR A 58 -16.14 -8.75 -4.97
C TYR A 58 -14.78 -8.37 -4.36
N HIS A 59 -14.64 -8.31 -3.03
CA HIS A 59 -13.33 -8.07 -2.41
C HIS A 59 -12.32 -9.14 -2.82
N PHE A 60 -12.66 -10.43 -2.63
CA PHE A 60 -11.73 -11.52 -2.91
C PHE A 60 -11.48 -11.74 -4.40
N LEU A 61 -12.45 -11.48 -5.28
CA LEU A 61 -12.20 -11.44 -6.73
C LEU A 61 -11.20 -10.35 -7.10
N GLY A 62 -11.20 -9.21 -6.41
CA GLY A 62 -10.18 -8.18 -6.55
C GLY A 62 -8.79 -8.66 -6.11
N VAL A 63 -8.71 -9.38 -4.99
CA VAL A 63 -7.46 -9.99 -4.49
C VAL A 63 -6.89 -11.00 -5.49
N ILE A 64 -7.73 -11.91 -5.99
CA ILE A 64 -7.33 -12.90 -7.02
C ILE A 64 -6.87 -12.19 -8.29
N SER A 65 -7.56 -11.12 -8.72
CA SER A 65 -7.18 -10.35 -9.90
C SER A 65 -5.78 -9.70 -9.75
N LEU A 66 -5.40 -9.26 -8.54
CA LEU A 66 -4.03 -8.78 -8.29
C LEU A 66 -2.99 -9.90 -8.40
N ALA A 67 -3.27 -11.08 -7.84
CA ALA A 67 -2.39 -12.24 -7.97
C ALA A 67 -2.20 -12.66 -9.44
N GLU A 68 -3.26 -12.53 -10.25
CA GLU A 68 -3.23 -12.75 -11.70
C GLU A 68 -2.57 -11.59 -12.50
N LYS A 69 -2.03 -10.57 -11.84
CA LYS A 69 -1.45 -9.36 -12.47
C LYS A 69 -2.45 -8.61 -13.36
N LYS A 70 -3.73 -8.60 -12.99
CA LYS A 70 -4.84 -7.90 -13.68
C LYS A 70 -5.35 -6.72 -12.84
N PRO A 71 -4.60 -5.60 -12.77
CA PRO A 71 -4.93 -4.51 -11.86
C PRO A 71 -6.24 -3.78 -12.23
N ASP A 72 -6.62 -3.72 -13.51
CA ASP A 72 -7.88 -3.09 -13.92
C ASP A 72 -9.10 -3.89 -13.45
N SER A 73 -9.03 -5.22 -13.53
CA SER A 73 -10.05 -6.10 -12.96
C SER A 73 -10.12 -5.96 -11.43
N ALA A 74 -8.96 -5.87 -10.77
CA ALA A 74 -8.91 -5.63 -9.33
C ALA A 74 -9.58 -4.32 -8.94
N ILE A 75 -9.30 -3.22 -9.64
CA ILE A 75 -9.92 -1.91 -9.43
C ILE A 75 -11.45 -2.00 -9.57
N TYR A 76 -11.95 -2.64 -10.63
CA TYR A 76 -13.38 -2.84 -10.84
C TYR A 76 -14.03 -3.55 -9.63
N TYR A 77 -13.46 -4.68 -9.23
CA TYR A 77 -14.01 -5.50 -8.15
C TYR A 77 -13.93 -4.79 -6.79
N PHE A 78 -12.84 -4.10 -6.47
CA PHE A 78 -12.72 -3.33 -5.23
C PHE A 78 -13.70 -2.15 -5.18
N LYS A 79 -13.87 -1.41 -6.27
CA LYS A 79 -14.89 -0.35 -6.36
C LYS A 79 -16.28 -0.91 -6.11
N LYS A 80 -16.62 -2.05 -6.74
CA LYS A 80 -17.92 -2.70 -6.56
C LYS A 80 -18.12 -3.14 -5.10
N SER A 81 -17.12 -3.77 -4.49
CA SER A 81 -17.14 -4.16 -3.07
C SER A 81 -17.37 -2.97 -2.14
N ILE A 82 -16.66 -1.85 -2.33
CA ILE A 82 -16.84 -0.62 -1.54
C ILE A 82 -18.25 -0.03 -1.71
N SER A 83 -18.79 -0.03 -2.93
CA SER A 83 -20.12 0.53 -3.22
C SER A 83 -21.26 -0.27 -2.58
N LEU A 84 -21.09 -1.59 -2.45
CA LEU A 84 -22.09 -2.51 -1.89
C LEU A 84 -21.99 -2.64 -0.37
N ASN A 85 -20.83 -2.35 0.23
CA ASN A 85 -20.65 -2.38 1.68
C ASN A 85 -21.16 -1.09 2.34
N THR A 86 -22.48 -0.90 2.35
CA THR A 86 -23.15 0.30 2.90
C THR A 86 -23.27 0.26 4.42
N GLU A 87 -23.34 -0.93 5.02
CA GLU A 87 -23.53 -1.13 6.48
C GLU A 87 -22.23 -1.11 7.30
N ASN A 88 -21.09 -0.89 6.64
CA ASN A 88 -19.79 -0.73 7.28
C ASN A 88 -19.42 -1.92 8.17
N LEU A 89 -19.39 -3.14 7.60
CA LEU A 89 -18.56 -4.23 8.15
C LEU A 89 -17.10 -3.75 8.10
N ARG A 90 -16.71 -2.99 9.14
CA ARG A 90 -15.64 -1.96 9.11
C ARG A 90 -14.34 -2.50 8.53
N HIS A 91 -13.93 -3.67 8.99
CA HIS A 91 -12.65 -4.27 8.63
C HIS A 91 -12.54 -4.64 7.14
N THR A 92 -13.59 -5.22 6.53
CA THR A 92 -13.53 -5.57 5.10
C THR A 92 -13.50 -4.31 4.22
N ARG A 93 -14.27 -3.28 4.58
CA ARG A 93 -14.32 -2.03 3.80
C ARG A 93 -13.00 -1.26 3.87
N GLU A 94 -12.44 -1.12 5.08
CA GLU A 94 -11.11 -0.51 5.31
C GLU A 94 -10.03 -1.21 4.48
N MET A 95 -9.95 -2.54 4.56
CA MET A 95 -8.98 -3.32 3.78
C MET A 95 -9.20 -3.20 2.27
N THR A 96 -10.45 -3.07 1.81
CA THR A 96 -10.74 -2.86 0.39
C THR A 96 -10.25 -1.51 -0.10
N TYR A 97 -10.41 -0.44 0.70
CA TYR A 97 -9.83 0.86 0.39
C TYR A 97 -8.30 0.79 0.29
N VAL A 98 -7.65 0.13 1.26
CA VAL A 98 -6.19 -0.06 1.26
C VAL A 98 -5.71 -0.78 0.01
N ARG A 99 -6.39 -1.85 -0.40
CA ARG A 99 -6.05 -2.57 -1.64
C ARG A 99 -6.30 -1.71 -2.87
N LEU A 100 -7.39 -0.94 -2.90
CA LEU A 100 -7.73 -0.09 -4.05
C LEU A 100 -6.71 1.02 -4.27
N PHE A 101 -6.37 1.82 -3.25
CA PHE A 101 -5.39 2.91 -3.45
C PHE A 101 -3.99 2.37 -3.74
N ASN A 102 -3.61 1.21 -3.19
CA ASN A 102 -2.33 0.57 -3.54
C ASN A 102 -2.33 0.04 -4.97
N THR A 103 -3.47 -0.42 -5.49
CA THR A 103 -3.59 -0.86 -6.89
C THR A 103 -3.45 0.31 -7.86
N TYR A 104 -4.04 1.46 -7.54
CA TYR A 104 -3.82 2.68 -8.33
C TYR A 104 -2.35 3.13 -8.28
N ALA A 105 -1.73 3.13 -7.11
CA ALA A 105 -0.31 3.45 -6.98
C ALA A 105 0.57 2.48 -7.79
N TYR A 106 0.28 1.17 -7.77
CA TYR A 106 0.97 0.18 -8.61
C TYR A 106 0.82 0.46 -10.11
N LYS A 107 -0.34 0.97 -10.55
CA LYS A 107 -0.56 1.46 -11.92
C LYS A 107 0.06 2.84 -12.21
N HIS A 108 0.81 3.39 -11.26
CA HIS A 108 1.39 4.74 -11.32
C HIS A 108 0.35 5.88 -11.39
N ASP A 109 -0.91 5.59 -11.05
CA ASP A 109 -2.00 6.56 -11.00
C ASP A 109 -2.10 7.17 -9.61
N LEU A 110 -1.15 8.04 -9.28
CA LEU A 110 -1.03 8.63 -7.95
C LEU A 110 -2.18 9.60 -7.61
N ARG A 111 -2.85 10.17 -8.62
CA ARG A 111 -4.02 11.01 -8.43
C ARG A 111 -5.20 10.20 -7.89
N ASN A 112 -5.58 9.12 -8.59
CA ASN A 112 -6.66 8.27 -8.11
C ASN A 112 -6.28 7.53 -6.82
N ALA A 113 -5.00 7.17 -6.64
CA ALA A 113 -4.53 6.61 -5.37
C ALA A 113 -4.78 7.60 -4.22
N PHE A 114 -4.41 8.87 -4.39
CA PHE A 114 -4.62 9.92 -3.38
C PHE A 114 -6.11 10.13 -3.11
N ASP A 115 -6.94 10.30 -4.14
CA ASP A 115 -8.37 10.58 -3.96
C ASP A 115 -9.07 9.48 -3.14
N ILE A 116 -8.72 8.22 -3.40
CA ILE A 116 -9.25 7.07 -2.66
C ILE A 116 -8.67 6.99 -1.24
N ALA A 117 -7.36 7.19 -1.06
CA ALA A 117 -6.73 7.17 0.25
C ALA A 117 -7.25 8.30 1.15
N TRP A 118 -7.45 9.49 0.59
CA TRP A 118 -8.02 10.64 1.28
C TRP A 118 -9.48 10.41 1.68
N LEU A 119 -10.29 9.84 0.78
CA LEU A 119 -11.65 9.42 1.11
C LEU A 119 -11.65 8.41 2.25
N ALA A 120 -10.79 7.38 2.18
CA ALA A 120 -10.68 6.36 3.21
C ALA A 120 -10.24 6.96 4.55
N TYR A 121 -9.26 7.88 4.55
CA TYR A 121 -8.80 8.54 5.77
C TYR A 121 -9.90 9.35 6.45
N LYS A 122 -10.74 10.06 5.68
CA LYS A 122 -11.91 10.78 6.25
C LYS A 122 -12.93 9.85 6.89
N LEU A 123 -13.13 8.66 6.31
CA LEU A 123 -14.06 7.66 6.84
C LEU A 123 -13.48 6.91 8.05
N TYR A 124 -12.18 6.71 8.09
CA TYR A 124 -11.47 5.88 9.07
C TYR A 124 -10.22 6.61 9.63
N PRO A 125 -10.38 7.76 10.31
CA PRO A 125 -9.26 8.61 10.70
C PRO A 125 -8.30 7.97 11.71
N ASN A 126 -8.76 6.97 12.46
CA ASN A 126 -7.97 6.25 13.46
C ASN A 126 -7.28 5.00 12.90
N ASN A 127 -7.45 4.69 11.60
CA ASN A 127 -6.79 3.55 10.98
C ASN A 127 -5.37 3.95 10.49
N ASN A 128 -4.37 3.51 11.24
CA ASN A 128 -2.96 3.80 10.95
C ASN A 128 -2.46 3.23 9.61
N VAL A 129 -3.05 2.15 9.10
CA VAL A 129 -2.69 1.58 7.79
C VAL A 129 -3.17 2.51 6.67
N ILE A 130 -4.36 3.08 6.81
CA ILE A 130 -4.90 4.06 5.85
C ILE A 130 -4.10 5.37 5.91
N LEU A 131 -3.82 5.89 7.11
CA LEU A 131 -3.00 7.09 7.27
C LEU A 131 -1.61 6.92 6.65
N ARG A 132 -0.91 5.83 6.99
CA ARG A 132 0.42 5.53 6.40
C ARG A 132 0.34 5.36 4.88
N GLY A 133 -0.72 4.73 4.37
CA GLY A 133 -0.94 4.58 2.93
C GLY A 133 -1.09 5.93 2.22
N LEU A 134 -1.84 6.85 2.82
CA LEU A 134 -2.01 8.22 2.33
C LEU A 134 -0.68 8.99 2.35
N GLU A 135 0.07 8.91 3.45
CA GLU A 135 1.41 9.51 3.59
C GLU A 135 2.35 8.98 2.51
N ASP A 136 2.40 7.66 2.33
CA ASP A 136 3.22 7.03 1.30
C ASP A 136 2.85 7.51 -0.10
N ILE A 137 1.56 7.62 -0.44
CA ILE A 137 1.13 8.13 -1.75
C ILE A 137 1.62 9.56 -1.98
N CYS A 138 1.51 10.43 -0.97
CA CYS A 138 1.99 11.80 -1.04
C CYS A 138 3.52 11.85 -1.23
N LEU A 139 4.27 11.05 -0.46
CA LEU A 139 5.72 10.95 -0.57
C LEU A 139 6.16 10.39 -1.94
N TRP A 140 5.48 9.36 -2.45
CA TRP A 140 5.75 8.82 -3.78
C TRP A 140 5.51 9.86 -4.87
N ALA A 141 4.41 10.61 -4.81
CA ALA A 141 4.14 11.67 -5.77
C ALA A 141 5.20 12.77 -5.73
N PHE A 142 5.59 13.20 -4.54
CA PHE A 142 6.64 14.20 -4.38
C PHE A 142 7.99 13.69 -4.89
N TYR A 143 8.47 12.53 -4.43
CA TYR A 143 9.80 12.05 -4.78
C TYR A 143 9.93 11.62 -6.25
N THR A 144 8.88 11.06 -6.85
CA THR A 144 8.93 10.71 -8.29
C THR A 144 8.93 11.94 -9.18
N ARG A 145 8.25 13.00 -8.77
CA ARG A 145 8.17 14.24 -9.56
C ARG A 145 9.35 15.19 -9.34
N HIS A 146 9.79 15.34 -8.09
CA HIS A 146 10.73 16.38 -7.67
C HIS A 146 12.03 15.83 -7.06
N GLY A 147 12.03 14.58 -6.60
CA GLY A 147 13.16 13.95 -5.91
C GLY A 147 13.94 12.92 -6.75
N GLY A 148 13.61 12.77 -8.03
CA GLY A 148 14.27 11.84 -8.96
C GLY A 148 14.13 10.36 -8.61
N LEU A 149 13.09 9.98 -7.85
CA LEU A 149 12.80 8.58 -7.51
C LEU A 149 12.14 7.88 -8.71
N ASP A 150 12.64 6.70 -9.09
CA ASP A 150 12.05 5.91 -10.17
C ASP A 150 10.67 5.36 -9.75
N ILE A 151 9.63 5.75 -10.49
CA ILE A 151 8.24 5.36 -10.22
C ILE A 151 8.02 3.84 -10.32
N SER A 152 8.85 3.12 -11.09
CA SER A 152 8.77 1.66 -11.20
C SER A 152 9.13 0.93 -9.91
N TYR A 153 9.69 1.63 -8.92
CA TYR A 153 9.95 1.10 -7.58
C TYR A 153 8.67 0.98 -6.72
N LEU A 154 7.50 1.41 -7.23
CA LEU A 154 6.19 1.08 -6.65
C LEU A 154 5.80 -0.40 -6.80
N SER A 155 6.54 -1.16 -7.61
CA SER A 155 6.41 -2.62 -7.68
C SER A 155 6.74 -3.28 -6.34
N THR A 156 6.03 -4.35 -6.00
CA THR A 156 6.33 -5.17 -4.81
C THR A 156 7.50 -6.13 -5.03
N ALA A 157 7.92 -6.31 -6.28
CA ALA A 157 9.02 -7.21 -6.64
C ALA A 157 10.37 -6.59 -6.29
N ILE A 158 11.24 -7.40 -5.69
CA ILE A 158 12.59 -6.98 -5.32
C ILE A 158 13.47 -6.90 -6.58
N LYS A 159 14.12 -5.76 -6.77
CA LYS A 159 15.16 -5.53 -7.77
C LYS A 159 16.56 -5.74 -7.19
N ASP A 160 17.53 -5.97 -8.07
CA ASP A 160 18.94 -6.13 -7.67
C ASP A 160 19.52 -4.86 -7.05
N GLU A 161 19.13 -3.70 -7.58
CA GLU A 161 19.61 -2.37 -7.20
C GLU A 161 18.50 -1.32 -7.30
N TYR A 162 18.51 -0.37 -6.36
CA TYR A 162 17.70 0.84 -6.39
C TYR A 162 18.62 2.07 -6.37
N VAL A 163 18.42 3.00 -7.29
CA VAL A 163 19.14 4.28 -7.28
C VAL A 163 18.30 5.29 -6.50
N VAL A 164 18.89 5.87 -5.45
CA VAL A 164 18.20 6.80 -4.55
C VAL A 164 19.00 8.09 -4.41
N ASN A 165 18.29 9.19 -4.18
CA ASN A 165 18.87 10.51 -3.96
C ASN A 165 18.82 10.94 -2.49
N THR A 166 18.05 10.24 -1.64
CA THR A 166 17.95 10.53 -0.20
C THR A 166 17.67 9.27 0.61
N ILE A 167 18.06 9.26 1.88
CA ILE A 167 17.78 8.16 2.81
C ILE A 167 16.26 7.87 2.96
N PRO A 168 15.37 8.88 3.09
CA PRO A 168 13.93 8.62 3.13
C PRO A 168 13.36 7.84 1.93
N GLN A 169 13.97 7.95 0.74
CA GLN A 169 13.54 7.17 -0.43
C GLN A 169 13.77 5.67 -0.22
N GLU A 170 14.86 5.28 0.45
CA GLU A 170 15.18 3.88 0.75
C GLU A 170 14.07 3.23 1.58
N TYR A 171 13.72 3.86 2.70
CA TYR A 171 12.66 3.35 3.56
C TYR A 171 11.28 3.40 2.91
N LEU A 172 11.02 4.36 2.02
CA LEU A 172 9.78 4.42 1.25
C LEU A 172 9.68 3.24 0.26
N ILE A 173 10.78 2.86 -0.38
CA ILE A 173 10.88 1.68 -1.24
C ILE A 173 10.66 0.41 -0.41
N VAL A 174 11.38 0.23 0.72
CA VAL A 174 11.27 -0.99 1.55
C VAL A 174 9.82 -1.25 1.99
N ARG A 175 9.05 -0.21 2.30
CA ARG A 175 7.62 -0.35 2.68
C ARG A 175 6.73 -0.96 1.58
N LYS A 176 7.18 -0.97 0.32
CA LYS A 176 6.44 -1.60 -0.80
C LYS A 176 6.87 -3.04 -1.08
N LEU A 177 8.09 -3.41 -0.68
CA LEU A 177 8.66 -4.71 -1.01
C LEU A 177 8.04 -5.83 -0.17
N LYS A 178 7.88 -7.00 -0.81
CA LYS A 178 7.29 -8.18 -0.19
C LYS A 178 7.99 -9.47 -0.59
N ILE A 179 7.98 -10.44 0.31
CA ILE A 179 8.33 -11.85 0.04
C ILE A 179 7.13 -12.69 0.44
N LYS A 180 6.58 -13.48 -0.50
CA LYS A 180 5.39 -14.34 -0.27
C LYS A 180 4.25 -13.58 0.42
N ASP A 181 3.96 -12.37 -0.07
CA ASP A 181 2.96 -11.42 0.47
C ASP A 181 3.22 -10.83 1.87
N GLU A 182 4.31 -11.22 2.55
CA GLU A 182 4.74 -10.60 3.81
C GLU A 182 5.53 -9.31 3.56
N ASN A 183 5.27 -8.27 4.36
CA ASN A 183 6.04 -7.03 4.34
C ASN A 183 7.43 -7.23 4.93
N LEU A 184 8.39 -6.46 4.43
CA LEU A 184 9.74 -6.43 4.96
C LEU A 184 9.90 -5.41 6.10
N HIS A 185 10.74 -5.75 7.08
CA HIS A 185 11.26 -4.81 8.06
C HIS A 185 12.79 -4.85 8.08
N VAL A 186 13.41 -3.69 8.28
CA VAL A 186 14.86 -3.56 8.33
C VAL A 186 15.38 -4.11 9.65
N THR A 187 16.38 -4.98 9.60
CA THR A 187 17.03 -5.60 10.77
C THR A 187 18.44 -5.08 10.99
N SER A 188 19.14 -4.72 9.92
CA SER A 188 20.43 -4.03 10.00
C SER A 188 20.72 -3.23 8.74
N GLN A 189 21.72 -2.35 8.85
CA GLN A 189 22.11 -1.41 7.82
C GLN A 189 23.63 -1.34 7.76
N SER A 190 24.21 -1.31 6.56
CA SER A 190 25.64 -1.13 6.37
C SER A 190 25.96 -0.36 5.10
N LEU A 191 27.01 0.46 5.19
CA LEU A 191 27.55 1.20 4.05
C LEU A 191 28.65 0.38 3.37
N VAL A 192 28.55 0.20 2.06
CA VAL A 192 29.50 -0.58 1.26
C VAL A 192 29.91 0.20 0.01
N VAL A 193 31.18 0.17 -0.36
CA VAL A 193 31.66 0.72 -1.64
C VAL A 193 31.84 -0.40 -2.65
N LYS A 194 31.13 -0.34 -3.78
CA LYS A 194 31.26 -1.30 -4.90
C LYS A 194 31.51 -0.53 -6.18
N ASN A 195 32.52 -0.89 -6.97
CA ASN A 195 32.81 -0.27 -8.26
C ASN A 195 32.84 1.28 -8.23
N LYS A 196 33.49 1.86 -7.20
CA LYS A 196 33.59 3.32 -6.96
C LYS A 196 32.25 4.03 -6.68
N ALA A 197 31.17 3.29 -6.44
CA ALA A 197 29.90 3.83 -5.96
C ALA A 197 29.64 3.40 -4.52
N SER A 198 29.05 4.30 -3.74
CA SER A 198 28.60 4.03 -2.38
C SER A 198 27.21 3.40 -2.41
N TYR A 199 27.02 2.39 -1.58
CA TYR A 199 25.76 1.70 -1.39
C TYR A 199 25.39 1.69 0.07
N ASP A 200 24.13 2.00 0.35
CA ASP A 200 23.51 1.62 1.60
C ASP A 200 22.83 0.26 1.41
N VAL A 201 23.15 -0.69 2.29
CA VAL A 201 22.65 -2.07 2.22
C VAL A 201 21.76 -2.31 3.42
N LEU A 202 20.46 -2.44 3.17
CA LEU A 202 19.48 -2.75 4.20
C LEU A 202 19.22 -4.26 4.23
N ASN A 203 19.59 -4.91 5.32
CA ASN A 203 19.18 -6.29 5.55
C ASN A 203 17.76 -6.27 6.13
N CYS A 204 16.89 -7.04 5.50
CA CYS A 204 15.48 -7.08 5.82
C CYS A 204 15.04 -8.51 6.14
N ALA A 205 14.01 -8.64 6.96
CA ALA A 205 13.34 -9.90 7.24
C ALA A 205 11.82 -9.76 7.04
N THR A 206 11.16 -10.87 6.73
CA THR A 206 9.69 -10.96 6.82
C THR A 206 9.24 -10.92 8.28
N ALA A 207 7.98 -10.58 8.54
CA ALA A 207 7.45 -10.52 9.90
C ALA A 207 7.59 -11.87 10.65
N SER A 208 7.51 -12.99 9.92
CA SER A 208 7.76 -14.32 10.47
C SER A 208 9.23 -14.63 10.79
N GLY A 209 10.17 -13.80 10.33
CA GLY A 209 11.62 -13.99 10.46
C GLY A 209 12.18 -15.15 9.63
N LYS A 210 11.35 -15.80 8.80
CA LYS A 210 11.71 -17.00 8.05
C LYS A 210 12.51 -16.71 6.78
N ASP A 211 12.18 -15.61 6.11
CA ASP A 211 12.84 -15.20 4.89
C ASP A 211 13.59 -13.89 5.15
N THR A 212 14.85 -13.81 4.70
CA THR A 212 15.69 -12.62 4.80
C THR A 212 16.19 -12.22 3.41
N VAL A 213 16.44 -10.92 3.22
CA VAL A 213 16.95 -10.38 1.96
C VAL A 213 17.77 -9.12 2.20
N SER A 214 18.84 -8.94 1.45
CA SER A 214 19.61 -7.69 1.42
C SER A 214 19.14 -6.82 0.25
N ILE A 215 18.76 -5.58 0.55
CA ILE A 215 18.33 -4.59 -0.44
C ILE A 215 19.47 -3.60 -0.66
N ASN A 216 19.93 -3.46 -1.92
CA ASN A 216 21.02 -2.56 -2.27
C ASN A 216 20.49 -1.22 -2.77
N PHE A 217 20.84 -0.14 -2.08
CA PHE A 217 20.56 1.23 -2.47
C PHE A 217 21.84 1.91 -2.94
N LYS A 218 21.94 2.18 -4.24
CA LYS A 218 23.03 2.96 -4.80
C LYS A 218 22.80 4.44 -4.52
N LEU A 219 23.72 5.05 -3.75
CA LEU A 219 23.61 6.43 -3.31
C LEU A 219 24.04 7.37 -4.43
N ASN A 220 23.09 8.14 -4.96
CA ASN A 220 23.34 9.12 -6.00
C ASN A 220 23.55 10.52 -5.42
N TRP A 221 24.40 10.62 -4.39
CA TRP A 221 24.81 11.89 -3.78
C TRP A 221 26.18 11.75 -3.13
N ASP A 222 26.84 12.89 -2.89
CA ASP A 222 28.14 12.89 -2.22
C ASP A 222 27.92 12.95 -0.71
N MET A 223 28.06 11.82 -0.02
CA MET A 223 27.84 11.75 1.44
C MET A 223 28.72 12.70 2.25
N ASN A 224 29.86 13.15 1.71
CA ASN A 224 30.74 14.11 2.39
C ASN A 224 30.24 15.55 2.28
N LYS A 225 29.31 15.83 1.35
CA LYS A 225 28.75 17.16 1.09
C LYS A 225 27.27 17.25 1.43
N GLU A 226 26.55 16.15 1.25
CA GLU A 226 25.10 16.06 1.25
C GLU A 226 24.67 15.02 2.30
N PHE A 227 24.63 15.44 3.57
CA PHE A 227 24.27 14.54 4.67
C PHE A 227 22.81 14.11 4.55
N GLY A 228 22.58 12.83 4.25
CA GLY A 228 21.25 12.24 4.13
C GLY A 228 20.57 12.39 2.76
N GLY A 229 21.24 13.01 1.78
CA GLY A 229 20.77 13.09 0.39
C GLY A 229 20.86 14.46 -0.27
N LYS A 230 20.56 14.50 -1.56
CA LYS A 230 20.49 15.73 -2.36
C LYS A 230 19.43 16.70 -1.82
N PRO A 231 19.68 18.02 -1.87
CA PRO A 231 18.63 19.01 -1.65
C PRO A 231 17.47 18.84 -2.64
N ILE A 232 16.23 18.86 -2.15
CA ILE A 232 15.01 18.76 -2.95
C ILE A 232 14.17 20.04 -2.71
N PRO A 233 13.54 20.64 -3.73
CA PRO A 233 12.88 21.94 -3.62
C PRO A 233 11.53 21.92 -2.87
N THR A 234 11.53 21.52 -1.59
CA THR A 234 10.31 21.38 -0.78
C THR A 234 9.55 22.69 -0.64
N ALA A 235 10.25 23.80 -0.33
CA ALA A 235 9.62 25.11 -0.13
C ALA A 235 8.92 25.63 -1.38
N ASP A 236 9.54 25.47 -2.55
CA ASP A 236 8.98 25.91 -3.83
C ASP A 236 7.76 25.07 -4.22
N VAL A 237 7.84 23.75 -4.00
CA VAL A 237 6.71 22.85 -4.26
C VAL A 237 5.52 23.20 -3.36
N ILE A 238 5.73 23.41 -2.05
CA ILE A 238 4.66 23.75 -1.10
C ILE A 238 3.91 25.03 -1.52
N LYS A 239 4.64 26.06 -1.96
CA LYS A 239 4.07 27.38 -2.32
C LYS A 239 3.40 27.41 -3.68
N ASN A 240 3.80 26.54 -4.61
CA ASN A 240 3.29 26.57 -5.98
C ASN A 240 1.91 25.92 -6.09
N THR A 241 0.88 26.74 -6.25
CA THR A 241 -0.53 26.31 -6.37
C THR A 241 -0.85 25.58 -7.68
N ASN A 242 0.06 25.59 -8.67
CA ASN A 242 -0.09 24.80 -9.88
C ASN A 242 0.22 23.32 -9.66
N TYR A 243 0.92 22.97 -8.58
CA TYR A 243 1.17 21.56 -8.26
C TYR A 243 -0.03 20.92 -7.56
N PRO A 244 -0.35 19.66 -7.88
CA PRO A 244 -1.38 18.91 -7.20
C PRO A 244 -1.15 18.86 -5.69
N VAL A 245 -2.23 18.90 -4.91
CA VAL A 245 -2.14 18.97 -3.45
C VAL A 245 -1.40 17.78 -2.83
N TYR A 246 -1.49 16.60 -3.43
CA TYR A 246 -0.80 15.42 -2.95
C TYR A 246 0.73 15.49 -3.12
N GLU A 247 1.24 16.23 -4.11
CA GLU A 247 2.67 16.52 -4.24
C GLU A 247 3.12 17.53 -3.19
N ARG A 248 2.29 18.56 -2.94
CA ARG A 248 2.54 19.60 -1.93
C ARG A 248 2.53 19.02 -0.52
N LEU A 249 1.59 18.13 -0.20
CA LEU A 249 1.57 17.38 1.05
C LEU A 249 2.79 16.47 1.18
N GLY A 250 3.21 15.81 0.09
CA GLY A 250 4.45 15.03 0.07
C GLY A 250 5.67 15.88 0.44
N ALA A 251 5.78 17.08 -0.14
CA ALA A 251 6.83 18.03 0.23
C ALA A 251 6.79 18.42 1.72
N ILE A 252 5.60 18.67 2.28
CA ILE A 252 5.45 18.94 3.72
C ILE A 252 5.95 17.75 4.55
N LEU A 253 5.53 16.53 4.22
CA LEU A 253 5.92 15.31 4.94
C LEU A 253 7.44 15.07 4.93
N THR A 254 8.14 15.49 3.87
CA THR A 254 9.61 15.41 3.85
C THR A 254 10.30 16.37 4.82
N THR A 255 9.66 17.51 5.12
CA THR A 255 10.17 18.50 6.08
C THR A 255 9.68 18.26 7.51
N ASN A 256 8.48 17.70 7.66
CA ASN A 256 7.84 17.36 8.92
C ASN A 256 7.04 16.08 8.76
N ASN A 257 7.66 14.95 9.10
CA ASN A 257 7.04 13.62 9.00
C ASN A 257 5.93 13.36 10.03
N LYS A 258 5.63 14.32 10.91
CA LYS A 258 4.54 14.27 11.89
C LYS A 258 3.45 15.30 11.59
N ALA A 259 3.48 15.91 10.41
CA ALA A 259 2.49 16.89 10.02
C ALA A 259 1.08 16.26 10.02
N ASP A 260 0.10 16.97 10.60
CA ASP A 260 -1.29 16.57 10.54
C ASP A 260 -1.83 16.84 9.14
N LEU A 261 -2.02 15.80 8.35
CA LEU A 261 -2.47 15.92 6.95
C LEU A 261 -3.84 16.58 6.82
N LYS A 262 -4.72 16.50 7.81
CA LYS A 262 -6.00 17.21 7.80
C LYS A 262 -5.79 18.71 7.92
N VAL A 263 -4.96 19.13 8.86
CA VAL A 263 -4.61 20.54 9.07
C VAL A 263 -3.87 21.10 7.85
N GLU A 264 -2.88 20.38 7.33
CA GLU A 264 -2.10 20.83 6.17
C GLU A 264 -2.96 20.88 4.90
N MET A 265 -3.87 19.92 4.69
CA MET A 265 -4.79 19.98 3.57
C MET A 265 -5.66 21.25 3.62
N GLU A 266 -6.21 21.65 4.77
CA GLU A 266 -6.97 22.90 4.86
C GLU A 266 -6.13 24.14 4.51
N LYS A 267 -4.85 24.18 4.91
CA LYS A 267 -3.92 25.29 4.57
C LYS A 267 -3.58 25.36 3.08
N LEU A 268 -3.57 24.22 2.38
CA LEU A 268 -3.21 24.14 0.97
C LEU A 268 -4.39 24.38 0.02
N ARG A 269 -5.62 24.49 0.54
CA ARG A 269 -6.79 24.89 -0.26
C ARG A 269 -6.58 26.32 -0.78
N PRO A 270 -6.84 26.57 -2.07
CA PRO A 270 -6.75 27.90 -2.66
C PRO A 270 -7.77 28.87 -2.06
#